data_AF-A0A0D2RK95-F1
#
_entry.id   AF-A0A0D2RK95-F1
#
_cell.length_a   1.000
_cell.length_b   1.000
_cell.length_c   1.000
_cell.angle_alpha   90.00
_cell.angle_beta   90.00
_cell.angle_gamma   90.00
#
_symmetry.space_group_name_H-M   'P 1'
#
loop_
_entity.id
_entity.type
_entity.pdbx_description
1 polymer ?
#
loop_
_entity_poly.entity_id
_entity_poly.type
_entity_poly.pdbx_seq_one_letter_code
_entity_poly.pdbx_strand_id
1 'polypeptide(L)'
;MTASHLVAESVWKTIESTHSVNEEQLSILHFLFGKNFERATRIVDQRGVKKISGEPSGRFIFQVVGESRRKEEYFCFAEHYCACYSFFYDVINRAEQLCVRFLYSFIPLILLHLIYR
;
A
#
# COMPACT_ATOMS: atom_id res chain seq x y z
N MET A 1 11.36 -13.89 -8.55
CA MET A 1 11.70 -12.53 -8.11
C MET A 1 12.10 -11.73 -9.35
N THR A 2 11.36 -10.68 -9.70
CA THR A 2 11.66 -9.84 -10.88
C THR A 2 12.53 -8.65 -10.47
N ALA A 3 13.30 -8.06 -11.40
CA ALA A 3 14.13 -6.88 -11.10
C ALA A 3 13.32 -5.72 -10.49
N SER A 4 12.09 -5.51 -10.96
CA SER A 4 11.14 -4.52 -10.45
C SER A 4 10.86 -4.65 -8.94
N HIS A 5 10.80 -5.89 -8.43
CA HIS A 5 10.58 -6.15 -7.00
C HIS A 5 11.77 -5.72 -6.15
N LEU A 6 13.00 -5.99 -6.62
CA LEU A 6 14.21 -5.62 -5.89
C LEU A 6 14.39 -4.10 -5.84
N VAL A 7 14.04 -3.40 -6.93
CA VAL A 7 14.06 -1.93 -6.97
C VAL A 7 13.03 -1.36 -5.98
N ALA A 8 11.79 -1.87 -6.00
CA ALA A 8 10.76 -1.44 -5.06
C ALA A 8 11.20 -1.66 -3.60
N GLU A 9 11.73 -2.83 -3.25
CA GLU A 9 12.23 -3.11 -1.90
C GLU A 9 13.36 -2.18 -1.46
N SER A 10 14.29 -1.85 -2.37
CA SER A 10 15.38 -0.92 -2.08
C SER A 10 14.85 0.49 -1.79
N VAL A 11 13.91 0.97 -2.61
CA VAL A 11 13.25 2.27 -2.41
C VAL A 11 12.52 2.29 -1.06
N TRP A 12 11.77 1.23 -0.75
CA TRP A 12 11.03 1.15 0.51
C TRP A 12 11.93 1.16 1.73
N LYS A 13 13.02 0.38 1.75
CA LYS A 13 13.99 0.39 2.85
C LYS A 13 14.62 1.77 3.06
N THR A 14 14.85 2.51 1.98
CA THR A 14 15.39 3.87 2.06
C THR A 14 14.36 4.84 2.67
N ILE A 15 13.09 4.72 2.28
CA ILE A 15 12.01 5.54 2.84
C ILE A 15 11.80 5.22 4.33
N GLU A 16 11.81 3.94 4.70
CA GLU A 16 11.66 3.51 6.11
C GLU A 16 12.79 4.04 6.98
N SER A 17 14.05 3.94 6.52
CA SER A 17 15.20 4.39 7.29
C SER A 17 15.29 5.91 7.41
N THR A 18 14.92 6.65 6.37
CA THR A 18 14.97 8.12 6.37
C THR A 18 13.74 8.78 6.98
N HIS A 19 12.65 8.03 7.14
CA HIS A 19 11.34 8.57 7.47
C HIS A 19 10.96 9.78 6.59
N SER A 20 11.28 9.72 5.30
CA SER A 20 10.97 10.77 4.34
C SER A 20 10.80 10.18 2.96
N VAL A 21 10.05 10.86 2.10
CA VAL A 21 9.86 10.47 0.70
C VAL A 21 10.27 11.64 -0.18
N ASN A 22 11.12 11.39 -1.18
CA ASN A 22 11.53 12.40 -2.17
C ASN A 22 10.85 12.16 -3.54
N GLU A 23 10.94 13.15 -4.44
CA GLU A 23 10.29 13.10 -5.76
C GLU A 23 10.83 11.98 -6.66
N GLU A 24 12.13 11.66 -6.54
CA GLU A 24 12.76 10.57 -7.30
C GLU A 24 12.19 9.21 -6.90
N GLN A 25 12.03 8.97 -5.59
CA GLN A 25 11.41 7.77 -5.07
C GLN A 25 9.95 7.65 -5.52
N LEU A 26 9.18 8.74 -5.43
CA LEU A 26 7.80 8.76 -5.95
C LEU A 26 7.75 8.44 -7.46
N SER A 27 8.68 8.97 -8.24
CA SER A 27 8.77 8.73 -9.68
C SER A 27 9.12 7.28 -9.99
N ILE A 28 10.06 6.67 -9.26
CA ILE A 28 10.40 5.24 -9.40
C ILE A 28 9.19 4.38 -9.07
N LEU A 29 8.50 4.67 -7.97
CA LEU A 29 7.33 3.92 -7.54
C LEU A 29 6.17 4.05 -8.52
N HIS A 30 5.95 5.25 -9.03
CA HIS A 30 4.97 5.50 -10.10
C HIS A 30 5.33 4.73 -11.37
N PHE A 31 6.59 4.72 -11.77
CA PHE A 31 7.03 3.93 -12.93
C PHE A 31 6.80 2.42 -12.76
N LEU A 32 7.05 1.88 -11.56
CA LEU A 32 6.92 0.45 -11.27
C LEU A 32 5.46 -0.02 -11.16
N PHE A 33 4.59 0.82 -10.59
CA PHE A 33 3.24 0.43 -10.17
C PHE A 33 2.12 1.15 -10.93
N GLY A 34 2.46 2.22 -11.67
CA GLY A 34 1.57 3.00 -12.50
C GLY A 34 0.30 3.45 -11.78
N LYS A 35 -0.85 3.19 -12.41
CA LYS A 35 -2.18 3.59 -11.92
C LYS A 35 -2.52 3.03 -10.54
N ASN A 36 -1.94 1.91 -10.13
CA ASN A 36 -2.18 1.36 -8.79
C ASN A 36 -1.54 2.25 -7.72
N PHE A 37 -0.38 2.83 -8.00
CA PHE A 37 0.29 3.77 -7.09
C PHE A 37 -0.43 5.12 -7.01
N GLU A 38 -0.89 5.66 -8.14
CA GLU A 38 -1.70 6.89 -8.16
C GLU A 38 -2.99 6.75 -7.33
N ARG A 39 -3.66 5.59 -7.43
CA ARG A 39 -4.87 5.33 -6.63
C ARG A 39 -4.55 5.20 -5.15
N ALA A 40 -3.49 4.46 -4.82
CA ALA A 40 -3.10 4.23 -3.43
C ALA A 40 -2.71 5.53 -2.72
N THR A 41 -1.93 6.39 -3.39
CA THR A 41 -1.55 7.72 -2.88
C THR A 41 -2.79 8.60 -2.67
N ARG A 42 -3.73 8.62 -3.62
CA ARG A 42 -4.97 9.40 -3.47
C ARG A 42 -5.85 8.94 -2.30
N ILE A 43 -5.97 7.63 -2.05
CA ILE A 43 -6.69 7.10 -0.87
C ILE A 43 -6.05 7.62 0.41
N VAL A 44 -4.71 7.63 0.47
CA VAL A 44 -3.96 8.13 1.62
C VAL A 44 -4.17 9.64 1.81
N ASP A 45 -4.04 10.42 0.74
CA ASP A 45 -4.23 11.88 0.75
C ASP A 45 -5.64 12.26 1.23
N GLN A 46 -6.64 11.47 0.84
CA GLN A 46 -8.03 11.62 1.25
C GLN A 46 -8.32 11.08 2.65
N ARG A 47 -7.29 10.68 3.41
CA ARG A 47 -7.43 10.12 4.76
C ARG A 47 -8.27 8.85 4.81
N GLY A 48 -8.30 8.10 3.71
CA GLY A 48 -9.09 6.89 3.53
C GLY A 48 -8.50 5.63 4.18
N VAL A 49 -7.43 5.74 4.97
CA VAL A 49 -6.79 4.61 5.65
C VAL A 49 -6.84 4.79 7.17
N LYS A 50 -7.35 3.79 7.87
CA LYS A 50 -7.41 3.74 9.34
C LYS A 50 -6.71 2.49 9.86
N LYS A 51 -5.77 2.65 10.78
CA LYS A 51 -5.14 1.53 11.51
C LYS A 51 -6.03 1.10 12.68
N ILE A 52 -6.28 -0.19 12.80
CA ILE A 52 -7.00 -0.81 13.92
C ILE A 52 -6.04 -1.77 14.62
N SER A 53 -5.72 -1.51 15.88
CA SER A 53 -4.87 -2.37 16.71
C SER A 53 -5.69 -3.20 17.69
N GLY A 54 -5.33 -4.48 17.84
CA GLY A 54 -5.95 -5.39 18.79
C GLY A 54 -5.06 -5.63 20.02
N GLU A 55 -5.50 -5.15 21.18
CA GLU A 55 -4.86 -5.40 22.48
C GLU A 55 -5.41 -6.67 23.15
N PRO A 56 -4.58 -7.47 23.86
CA PRO A 56 -3.15 -7.28 24.15
C PRO A 56 -2.21 -7.81 23.05
N SER A 57 -2.74 -8.27 21.92
CA SER A 57 -1.96 -9.03 20.93
C SER A 57 -0.96 -8.20 20.12
N GLY A 58 -1.07 -6.87 20.14
CA GLY A 58 -0.25 -5.96 19.32
C GLY A 58 -0.51 -6.06 17.80
N ARG A 59 -1.33 -7.02 17.35
CA ARG A 59 -1.69 -7.19 15.94
C ARG A 59 -2.50 -6.01 15.46
N PHE A 60 -2.37 -5.65 14.19
CA PHE A 60 -3.15 -4.59 13.58
C PHE A 60 -3.59 -4.94 12.17
N ILE A 61 -4.68 -4.31 11.75
CA ILE A 61 -5.21 -4.33 10.39
C ILE A 61 -5.45 -2.90 9.92
N PHE A 62 -5.55 -2.71 8.62
CA PHE A 62 -5.97 -1.45 8.02
C PHE A 62 -7.39 -1.57 7.50
N GLN A 63 -8.23 -0.61 7.84
CA GLN A 63 -9.50 -0.37 7.18
C GLN A 63 -9.27 0.72 6.13
N VAL A 64 -9.63 0.43 4.89
CA VAL A 64 -9.37 1.29 3.74
C VAL A 64 -10.68 1.60 3.03
N VAL A 65 -10.92 2.88 2.78
CA VAL A 65 -12.07 3.37 2.00
C VAL A 65 -11.69 3.32 0.52
N GLY A 66 -12.35 2.46 -0.24
CA GLY A 66 -12.13 2.36 -1.67
C GLY A 66 -12.59 3.60 -2.43
N GLU A 67 -12.02 3.80 -3.61
CA GLU A 67 -12.34 4.93 -4.49
C GLU A 67 -13.54 4.66 -5.41
N SER A 68 -14.25 3.55 -5.21
CA SER A 68 -15.47 3.27 -5.94
C SER A 68 -16.53 4.32 -5.61
N ARG A 69 -17.52 4.48 -6.49
CA ARG A 69 -18.65 5.42 -6.24
C ARG A 69 -19.38 5.16 -4.93
N ARG A 70 -19.33 3.91 -4.45
CA ARG A 70 -19.98 3.47 -3.21
C ARG A 70 -19.12 3.69 -1.97
N LYS A 71 -17.85 4.08 -2.12
CA LYS A 71 -16.87 4.24 -1.03
C LYS A 71 -16.88 3.05 -0.08
N GLU A 72 -16.91 1.85 -0.65
CA GLU A 72 -16.92 0.61 0.13
C GLU A 72 -15.62 0.48 0.92
N GLU A 73 -15.77 0.17 2.21
CA GLU A 73 -14.64 -0.08 3.10
C GLU A 73 -14.21 -1.54 3.00
N TYR A 74 -12.90 -1.77 3.00
CA TYR A 74 -12.34 -3.10 2.99
C TYR A 74 -11.16 -3.21 3.95
N PHE A 75 -10.90 -4.43 4.41
CA PHE A 75 -9.77 -4.70 5.29
C PHE A 75 -8.53 -5.09 4.50
N CYS A 76 -7.38 -4.61 4.96
CA CYS A 76 -6.07 -4.99 4.50
C CYS A 76 -5.21 -5.43 5.69
N PHE A 77 -4.69 -6.64 5.59
CA PHE A 77 -3.68 -7.20 6.48
C PHE A 77 -2.35 -6.88 5.85
N ALA A 78 -1.52 -6.12 6.58
CA ALA A 78 -0.27 -5.56 6.08
C ALA A 78 0.50 -6.59 5.23
N GLU A 79 0.78 -7.76 5.79
CA GLU A 79 1.76 -8.65 5.17
C GLU A 79 1.22 -9.46 3.98
N HIS A 80 -0.07 -9.78 3.91
CA HIS A 80 -0.52 -10.94 3.11
C HIS A 80 -1.86 -10.81 2.38
N TYR A 81 -2.74 -9.87 2.76
CA TYR A 81 -4.09 -9.89 2.22
C TYR A 81 -4.70 -8.49 2.11
N CYS A 82 -5.36 -8.24 0.98
CA CYS A 82 -6.18 -7.05 0.79
C CYS A 82 -7.53 -7.48 0.24
N ALA A 83 -8.62 -7.08 0.89
CA ALA A 83 -9.98 -7.39 0.43
C ALA A 83 -10.44 -6.48 -0.73
N CYS A 84 -9.55 -5.72 -1.37
CA CYS A 84 -9.91 -4.87 -2.49
C CYS A 84 -10.20 -5.69 -3.76
N TYR A 85 -11.08 -5.16 -4.61
CA TYR A 85 -11.43 -5.79 -5.88
C TYR A 85 -10.22 -6.00 -6.79
N SER A 86 -9.27 -5.06 -6.79
CA SER A 86 -8.01 -5.18 -7.56
C SER A 86 -7.17 -6.38 -7.10
N PHE A 87 -7.05 -6.64 -5.80
CA PHE A 87 -6.33 -7.83 -5.32
C PHE A 87 -6.99 -9.12 -5.78
N PHE A 88 -8.32 -9.20 -5.68
CA PHE A 88 -9.05 -10.37 -6.14
C PHE A 88 -8.85 -10.63 -7.64
N TYR A 89 -8.89 -9.58 -8.47
CA TYR A 89 -8.74 -9.75 -9.90
C TYR A 89 -7.27 -10.01 -10.32
N ASP A 90 -6.33 -9.22 -9.83
CA ASP A 90 -4.95 -9.26 -10.30
C ASP A 90 -4.18 -10.44 -9.68
N VAL A 91 -4.38 -10.70 -8.37
CA VAL A 91 -3.60 -11.72 -7.65
C VAL A 91 -4.30 -13.07 -7.66
N ILE A 92 -5.60 -13.12 -7.35
CA ILE A 92 -6.31 -14.40 -7.27
C ILE A 92 -6.67 -14.92 -8.67
N ASN A 93 -7.23 -14.09 -9.55
CA ASN A 93 -7.66 -14.56 -10.87
C ASN A 93 -6.53 -14.61 -11.91
N ARG A 94 -5.57 -13.67 -11.89
CA ARG A 94 -4.49 -13.61 -12.88
C ARG A 94 -3.13 -14.13 -12.41
N ALA A 95 -2.99 -14.47 -11.13
CA ALA A 95 -1.71 -14.85 -10.53
C ALA A 95 -0.58 -13.82 -10.75
N GLU A 96 -0.93 -12.55 -10.99
CA GLU A 96 0.04 -11.47 -11.15
C GLU A 96 0.52 -11.02 -9.76
N GLN A 97 1.62 -11.63 -9.29
CA GLN A 97 2.14 -11.40 -7.93
C GLN A 97 2.71 -9.98 -7.69
N LEU A 98 2.87 -9.16 -8.73
CA LEU A 98 3.63 -7.91 -8.65
C LEU A 98 2.86 -6.75 -8.00
N CYS A 99 1.52 -6.81 -7.96
CA CYS A 99 0.72 -5.62 -7.70
C CYS A 99 0.32 -5.38 -6.23
N VAL A 100 0.42 -6.34 -5.31
CA VAL A 100 -0.28 -6.15 -4.01
C VAL A 100 0.56 -6.34 -2.75
N ARG A 101 1.58 -7.20 -2.77
CA ARG A 101 2.44 -7.38 -1.59
C ARG A 101 3.20 -6.10 -1.21
N PHE A 102 3.57 -5.27 -2.18
CA PHE A 102 4.32 -4.03 -1.94
C PHE A 102 3.45 -2.79 -1.82
N LEU A 103 2.42 -2.67 -2.67
CA LEU A 103 1.53 -1.50 -2.67
C LEU A 103 0.64 -1.40 -1.44
N TYR A 104 0.23 -2.49 -0.80
CA TYR A 104 -0.76 -2.41 0.30
C TYR A 104 -0.19 -2.76 1.68
N SER A 105 0.98 -3.41 1.75
CA SER A 105 1.69 -3.62 3.01
C SER A 105 2.38 -2.34 3.49
N PHE A 106 3.07 -1.62 2.58
CA PHE A 106 3.99 -0.54 2.95
C PHE A 106 3.41 0.86 2.79
N ILE A 107 2.58 1.11 1.77
CA ILE A 107 1.94 2.43 1.54
C ILE A 107 1.13 2.89 2.76
N PRO A 108 0.19 2.11 3.32
CA PRO A 108 -0.57 2.58 4.47
C PRO A 108 0.33 2.77 5.70
N LEU A 109 1.30 1.90 5.94
CA LEU A 109 2.15 1.96 7.15
C LEU A 109 3.09 3.16 7.16
N ILE A 110 3.74 3.41 6.03
CA ILE A 110 4.74 4.47 5.89
C ILE A 110 4.05 5.81 5.67
N LEU A 111 3.04 5.92 4.81
CA LEU A 111 2.35 7.19 4.63
C LEU A 111 1.54 7.60 5.87
N LEU A 112 0.99 6.66 6.66
CA LEU A 112 0.44 7.01 7.98
C LEU A 112 1.52 7.47 8.97
N HIS A 113 2.76 6.99 8.87
CA HIS A 113 3.84 7.48 9.75
C HIS A 113 4.46 8.80 9.28
N LEU A 114 4.45 9.07 7.97
CA LEU A 114 5.11 10.23 7.36
C LEU A 114 4.18 11.41 7.05
N ILE A 115 2.90 11.16 6.78
CA ILE A 115 1.91 12.22 6.51
C ILE A 115 1.12 12.62 7.77
N TYR A 116 1.00 11.73 8.77
CA TYR A 116 0.30 12.00 10.03
C TYR A 116 1.24 12.22 11.23
N ARG A 117 2.38 12.85 10.97
CA ARG A 117 3.14 13.54 12.00
C ARG A 117 2.85 15.04 11.92
#